data_AF-A0A851VTW6-F1
#
_entry.id   AF-A0A851VTW6-F1
#
_cell.length_a   1.000
_cell.length_b   1.000
_cell.length_c   1.000
_cell.angle_alpha   90.00
_cell.angle_beta   90.00
_cell.angle_gamma   90.00
#
_symmetry.space_group_name_H-M   'P 1'
#
loop_
_entity.id
_entity.type
_entity.pdbx_description
1 polymer ?
#
loop_
_entity_poly.entity_id
_entity_poly.type
_entity_poly.pdbx_seq_one_letter_code
_entity_poly.pdbx_strand_id
1 'polypeptide(L)'
;SCLCGSAPCLLCGCCPSAKNSTISRLLFTIFLFLGTLVSIIMIIPGVEKELHKLPGFCEGSGSVLGVQTNVDCSSFLGHKAVYRMGFATAAFFGLFAVLMVCVRSSKDPRAALQNGFWFFKFLVLVGITVGAFYIPDGAFTSVWFYFGVVGSFLFILIQLVLLIDFAHSWSQRWLRNADEGSARGWYAALCAVTFIFYAASIAAVVLLYVYYTKPEGCTEGKAFISINLILCLIVSVVSILPKIQEAQPHSGLLQASLITLYTIYVTWSALANVPSKPDTSLALGEGWRGRSTHWGGCLGADPSARSLRSSDHPQVNKLMLTEESGAGTGAGAGPGGAEEGGVRRAYDNEQDGVSYNYTFFHLCLLLAALYIMMTLTNWYR
;
A
#
# COMPACT_ATOMS: atom_id res chain seq x y z
N SER A 1 12.88 30.93 11.33
CA SER A 1 13.60 29.76 11.87
C SER A 1 12.60 28.66 12.25
N CYS A 2 12.03 27.94 11.28
CA CYS A 2 10.97 26.94 11.54
C CYS A 2 11.26 25.54 10.96
N LEU A 3 12.46 25.31 10.42
CA LEU A 3 12.86 24.03 9.82
C LEU A 3 13.81 23.19 10.69
N CYS A 4 14.15 23.66 11.90
CA CYS A 4 15.05 22.96 12.83
C CYS A 4 14.39 22.58 14.18
N GLY A 5 13.07 22.67 14.29
CA GLY A 5 12.32 22.21 15.47
C GLY A 5 11.64 20.86 15.21
N SER A 6 11.45 20.07 16.26
CA SER A 6 10.76 18.76 16.29
C SER A 6 9.27 18.79 15.89
N ALA A 7 8.78 19.89 15.32
CA ALA A 7 7.41 20.03 14.84
C ALA A 7 7.40 20.44 13.36
N PRO A 8 6.80 19.66 12.46
CA PRO A 8 6.46 20.18 11.15
C PRO A 8 5.40 21.29 11.32
N CYS A 9 5.59 22.38 10.60
CA CYS A 9 4.74 23.58 10.61
C CYS A 9 3.26 23.29 10.33
N LEU A 10 2.48 22.95 11.35
CA LEU A 10 1.01 23.02 11.37
C LEU A 10 0.55 24.13 12.34
N LEU A 11 1.23 25.28 12.30
CA LEU A 11 0.77 26.54 12.92
C LEU A 11 -0.37 27.16 12.08
N CYS A 12 -1.40 26.38 11.78
CA CYS A 12 -2.70 26.93 11.40
C CYS A 12 -3.66 26.57 12.54
N GLY A 13 -4.27 27.58 13.17
CA GLY A 13 -5.12 27.45 14.36
C GLY A 13 -6.38 26.60 14.19
N CYS A 14 -6.56 25.94 13.04
CA CYS A 14 -7.75 25.17 12.69
C CYS A 14 -7.65 23.65 12.92
N CYS A 15 -6.50 23.10 13.35
CA CYS A 15 -6.39 21.66 13.63
C CYS A 15 -6.57 21.33 15.12
N PRO A 16 -7.40 20.32 15.48
CA PRO A 16 -7.49 19.81 16.84
C PRO A 16 -6.15 19.22 17.30
N SER A 17 -5.91 19.16 18.62
CA SER A 17 -4.72 18.50 19.19
C SER A 17 -4.67 17.04 18.73
N ALA A 18 -3.67 16.69 17.92
CA ALA A 18 -3.51 15.36 17.35
C ALA A 18 -2.42 14.57 18.09
N LYS A 19 -2.62 13.26 18.26
CA LYS A 19 -1.65 12.36 18.90
C LYS A 19 -0.33 12.35 18.10
N ASN A 20 0.81 12.47 18.78
CA ASN A 20 2.12 12.50 18.14
C ASN A 20 2.37 11.25 17.26
N SER A 21 1.95 10.07 17.74
CA SER A 21 2.05 8.80 17.01
C SER A 21 1.26 8.80 15.69
N THR A 22 0.12 9.47 15.63
CA THR A 22 -0.70 9.59 14.40
C THR A 22 -0.06 10.52 13.40
N ILE A 23 0.52 11.63 13.86
CA ILE A 23 1.24 12.58 12.99
C ILE A 23 2.48 11.92 12.40
N SER A 24 3.26 11.20 13.20
CA SER A 24 4.45 10.50 12.72
C SER A 24 4.13 9.47 11.66
N ARG A 25 3.08 8.65 11.86
CA ARG A 25 2.61 7.69 10.86
C ARG A 25 2.19 8.38 9.57
N LEU A 26 1.43 9.48 9.67
CA LEU A 26 1.00 10.27 8.51
C LEU A 26 2.20 10.82 7.71
N LEU A 27 3.22 11.35 8.39
CA LEU A 27 4.40 11.91 7.73
C LEU A 27 5.26 10.85 7.04
N PHE A 28 5.40 9.66 7.62
CA PHE A 28 6.05 8.54 6.94
C PHE A 28 5.27 8.07 5.70
N THR A 29 3.93 8.05 5.75
CA THR A 29 3.10 7.80 4.58
C THR A 29 3.27 8.89 3.51
N ILE A 30 3.44 10.16 3.90
CA ILE A 30 3.75 11.26 2.96
C ILE A 30 5.10 11.07 2.29
N PHE A 31 6.13 10.58 3.00
CA PHE A 31 7.42 10.26 2.37
C PHE A 31 7.28 9.14 1.33
N LEU A 32 6.52 8.09 1.63
CA LEU A 32 6.24 7.02 0.67
C LEU A 32 5.52 7.58 -0.56
N PHE A 33 4.47 8.39 -0.35
CA PHE A 33 3.72 9.04 -1.43
C PHE A 33 4.61 9.95 -2.29
N LEU A 34 5.50 10.73 -1.67
CA LEU A 34 6.46 11.58 -2.38
C LEU A 34 7.40 10.73 -3.25
N GLY A 35 7.93 9.63 -2.73
CA GLY A 35 8.76 8.69 -3.49
C GLY A 35 8.01 8.10 -4.70
N THR A 36 6.73 7.74 -4.51
CA THR A 36 5.86 7.28 -5.60
C THR A 36 5.61 8.37 -6.64
N LEU A 37 5.32 9.59 -6.22
CA LEU A 37 5.08 10.72 -7.13
C LEU A 37 6.32 10.99 -7.99
N VAL A 38 7.51 11.00 -7.39
CA VAL A 38 8.77 11.14 -8.12
C VAL A 38 8.98 9.99 -9.10
N SER A 39 8.68 8.75 -8.70
CA SER A 39 8.78 7.57 -9.57
C SER A 39 7.82 7.66 -10.77
N ILE A 40 6.59 8.17 -10.58
CA ILE A 40 5.63 8.40 -11.66
C ILE A 40 6.15 9.47 -12.62
N ILE A 41 6.70 10.57 -12.10
CA ILE A 41 7.28 11.66 -12.91
C ILE A 41 8.42 11.14 -13.80
N MET A 42 9.24 10.20 -13.30
CA MET A 42 10.36 9.62 -14.05
C MET A 42 9.95 8.70 -15.20
N ILE A 43 8.72 8.21 -15.22
CA ILE A 43 8.17 7.42 -16.34
C ILE A 43 7.63 8.33 -17.45
N ILE A 44 7.43 9.63 -17.19
CA ILE A 44 6.86 10.55 -18.18
C ILE A 44 7.90 10.83 -19.28
N PRO A 45 7.55 10.66 -20.57
CA PRO A 45 8.51 10.75 -21.70
C PRO A 45 9.17 12.13 -21.87
N GLY A 46 8.63 13.17 -21.24
CA GLY A 46 9.24 14.50 -21.22
C GLY A 46 10.47 14.61 -20.31
N VAL A 47 10.54 13.80 -19.25
CA VAL A 47 11.61 13.80 -18.24
C VAL A 47 12.76 12.87 -18.64
N GLU A 48 12.47 11.84 -19.42
CA GLU A 48 13.47 10.88 -19.94
C GLU A 48 14.61 11.58 -20.69
N LYS A 49 14.31 12.65 -21.43
CA LYS A 49 15.30 13.45 -22.18
C LYS A 49 16.36 14.11 -21.30
N GLU A 50 16.01 14.49 -20.07
CA GLU A 50 16.95 15.04 -19.10
C GLU A 50 17.70 13.92 -18.35
N LEU A 51 17.05 12.77 -18.11
CA LEU A 51 17.70 11.59 -17.55
C LEU A 51 18.80 11.02 -18.47
N HIS A 52 18.66 11.15 -19.78
CA HIS A 52 19.69 10.76 -20.75
C HIS A 52 21.04 11.47 -20.55
N LYS A 53 21.07 12.63 -19.86
CA LYS A 53 22.29 13.39 -19.59
C LYS A 53 23.04 12.93 -18.33
N LEU A 54 22.46 12.03 -17.53
CA LEU A 54 23.08 11.53 -16.31
C LEU A 54 24.07 10.40 -16.61
N PRO A 55 25.32 10.46 -16.11
CA PRO A 55 26.29 9.38 -16.29
C PRO A 55 25.80 8.09 -15.61
N GLY A 56 26.01 6.94 -16.26
CA GLY A 56 25.67 5.61 -15.72
C GLY A 56 24.29 5.02 -16.09
N PHE A 57 23.46 5.68 -16.91
CA PHE A 57 22.21 5.08 -17.43
C PHE A 57 22.32 4.44 -18.82
N CYS A 58 23.23 4.95 -19.67
CA CYS A 58 23.50 4.39 -21.00
C CYS A 58 24.99 4.17 -21.29
N GLU A 59 25.91 4.53 -20.38
CA GLU A 59 27.36 4.28 -20.53
C GLU A 59 27.76 2.80 -20.33
N GLY A 60 26.79 1.92 -20.05
CA GLY A 60 27.00 0.48 -19.83
C GLY A 60 26.59 -0.43 -21.00
N SER A 61 26.27 0.08 -22.19
CA SER A 61 26.17 -0.75 -23.41
C SER A 61 27.57 -1.10 -23.97
N GLY A 62 28.50 -1.39 -23.05
CA GLY A 62 29.85 -1.81 -23.33
C GLY A 62 29.95 -3.32 -23.24
N SER A 63 29.74 -3.98 -24.37
CA SER A 63 30.54 -5.13 -24.80
C SER A 63 30.78 -6.24 -23.75
N VAL A 64 29.80 -7.12 -23.54
CA VAL A 64 30.10 -8.50 -23.18
C VAL A 64 29.81 -9.35 -24.42
N LEU A 65 30.87 -9.92 -25.02
CA LEU A 65 30.87 -10.85 -26.17
C LEU A 65 30.67 -10.30 -27.60
N GLY A 66 31.03 -9.04 -27.90
CA GLY A 66 31.23 -8.61 -29.30
C GLY A 66 30.00 -8.66 -30.22
N VAL A 67 28.80 -8.87 -29.68
CA VAL A 67 27.54 -8.80 -30.40
C VAL A 67 26.85 -7.49 -30.00
N GLN A 68 26.77 -6.54 -30.93
CA GLN A 68 25.96 -5.34 -30.78
C GLN A 68 24.47 -5.74 -30.77
N THR A 69 23.89 -5.97 -29.60
CA THR A 69 22.44 -5.89 -29.47
C THR A 69 22.11 -4.41 -29.31
N ASN A 70 21.78 -3.77 -30.43
CA ASN A 70 21.22 -2.42 -30.49
C ASN A 70 19.80 -2.46 -29.89
N VAL A 71 19.72 -2.64 -28.57
CA VAL A 71 18.48 -2.48 -27.81
C VAL A 71 18.47 -1.04 -27.34
N ASP A 72 17.56 -0.26 -27.91
CA ASP A 72 17.39 1.16 -27.61
C ASP A 72 17.29 1.40 -26.10
N CYS A 73 18.38 1.92 -25.50
CA CYS A 73 18.48 2.30 -24.09
C CYS A 73 17.34 3.25 -23.65
N SER A 74 16.75 3.96 -24.62
CA SER A 74 15.66 4.92 -24.43
C SER A 74 14.34 4.26 -24.01
N SER A 75 14.02 3.05 -24.46
CA SER A 75 12.70 2.44 -24.19
C SER A 75 12.51 1.97 -22.74
N PHE A 76 13.60 1.76 -21.99
CA PHE A 76 13.59 1.25 -20.62
C PHE A 76 14.20 2.20 -19.59
N LEU A 77 14.51 3.44 -20.00
CA LEU A 77 15.17 4.41 -19.14
C LEU A 77 14.30 4.78 -17.93
N GLY A 78 13.02 5.07 -18.14
CA GLY A 78 12.07 5.34 -17.06
C GLY A 78 11.93 4.17 -16.07
N HIS A 79 11.94 2.93 -16.56
CA HIS A 79 11.85 1.73 -15.70
C HIS A 79 13.09 1.58 -14.82
N LYS A 80 14.29 1.78 -15.37
CA LYS A 80 15.53 1.77 -14.59
C LYS A 80 15.55 2.84 -13.50
N ALA A 81 15.06 4.05 -13.82
CA ALA A 81 14.98 5.14 -12.85
C ALA A 81 14.04 4.81 -11.68
N VAL A 82 12.91 4.16 -11.97
CA VAL A 82 11.95 3.69 -10.95
C VAL A 82 12.59 2.64 -10.05
N TYR A 83 13.39 1.71 -10.57
CA TYR A 83 14.12 0.74 -9.72
C TYR A 83 15.09 1.43 -8.75
N ARG A 84 15.79 2.49 -9.19
CA ARG A 84 16.71 3.26 -8.33
C ARG A 84 15.95 4.08 -7.27
N MET A 85 14.83 4.72 -7.64
CA MET A 85 13.95 5.40 -6.68
C MET A 85 13.30 4.44 -5.68
N GLY A 86 12.85 3.28 -6.16
CA GLY A 86 12.29 2.22 -5.34
C GLY A 86 13.32 1.68 -4.35
N PHE A 87 14.56 1.48 -4.80
CA PHE A 87 15.68 1.15 -3.92
C PHE A 87 15.91 2.21 -2.84
N ALA A 88 15.99 3.49 -3.21
CA ALA A 88 16.23 4.56 -2.25
C ALA A 88 15.12 4.64 -1.18
N THR A 89 13.86 4.51 -1.60
CA THR A 89 12.70 4.54 -0.71
C THR A 89 12.65 3.30 0.20
N ALA A 90 12.92 2.11 -0.34
CA ALA A 90 13.01 0.88 0.43
C ALA A 90 14.18 0.90 1.43
N ALA A 91 15.35 1.41 1.03
CA ALA A 91 16.52 1.56 1.88
C ALA A 91 16.27 2.57 3.02
N PHE A 92 15.56 3.67 2.73
CA PHE A 92 15.14 4.63 3.75
C PHE A 92 14.26 3.97 4.82
N PHE A 93 13.19 3.28 4.42
CA PHE A 93 12.32 2.59 5.38
C PHE A 93 13.02 1.40 6.07
N GLY A 94 13.92 0.70 5.37
CA GLY A 94 14.72 -0.37 5.93
C GLY A 94 15.68 0.12 7.01
N LEU A 95 16.34 1.26 6.78
CA LEU A 95 17.18 1.92 7.79
C LEU A 95 16.35 2.26 9.03
N PHE A 96 15.16 2.85 8.85
CA PHE A 96 14.27 3.15 9.98
C PHE A 96 13.73 1.90 10.67
N ALA A 97 13.48 0.81 9.95
CA ALA A 97 13.10 -0.47 10.56
C ALA A 97 14.21 -0.99 11.48
N VAL A 98 15.48 -0.95 11.03
CA VAL A 98 16.64 -1.37 11.82
C VAL A 98 16.88 -0.45 13.02
N LEU A 99 16.80 0.87 12.84
CA LEU A 99 17.01 1.83 13.93
C LEU A 99 15.94 1.74 15.03
N MET A 100 14.72 1.32 14.68
CA MET A 100 13.59 1.22 15.60
C MET A 100 13.40 -0.15 16.23
N VAL A 101 14.36 -1.08 16.09
CA VAL A 101 14.30 -2.41 16.71
C VAL A 101 14.23 -2.30 18.23
N CYS A 102 13.23 -2.97 18.81
CA CYS A 102 13.02 -3.09 20.26
C CYS A 102 12.84 -1.73 21.00
N VAL A 103 12.21 -0.75 20.36
CA VAL A 103 11.74 0.47 21.06
C VAL A 103 10.43 0.15 21.78
N ARG A 104 10.40 0.32 23.10
CA ARG A 104 9.24 -0.04 23.94
C ARG A 104 8.49 1.16 24.54
N SER A 105 9.14 2.32 24.64
CA SER A 105 8.57 3.55 25.21
C SER A 105 9.09 4.79 24.48
N SER A 106 8.29 5.86 24.49
CA SER A 106 8.67 7.20 23.98
C SER A 106 9.83 7.85 24.75
N LYS A 107 10.14 7.34 25.96
CA LYS A 107 11.29 7.80 26.77
C LYS A 107 12.63 7.36 26.20
N ASP A 108 12.66 6.36 25.31
CA ASP A 108 13.89 5.96 24.64
C ASP A 108 14.39 7.10 23.72
N PRO A 109 15.70 7.41 23.70
CA PRO A 109 16.25 8.45 22.82
C PRO A 109 15.98 8.17 21.33
N ARG A 110 15.75 6.90 20.96
CA ARG A 110 15.38 6.45 19.61
C ARG A 110 13.95 6.87 19.23
N ALA A 111 13.03 6.98 20.18
CA ALA A 111 11.67 7.45 19.92
C ALA A 111 11.65 8.95 19.55
N ALA A 112 12.60 9.75 20.04
CA ALA A 112 12.79 11.12 19.59
C ALA A 112 13.17 11.19 18.10
N LEU A 113 13.93 10.21 17.59
CA LEU A 113 14.20 10.09 16.16
C LEU A 113 12.93 9.68 15.39
N GLN A 114 12.09 8.79 15.92
CA GLN A 114 10.83 8.37 15.29
C GLN A 114 9.86 9.55 15.15
N ASN A 115 9.67 10.32 16.21
CA ASN A 115 8.65 11.38 16.28
C ASN A 115 9.15 12.78 15.89
N GLY A 116 10.47 12.97 15.76
CA GLY A 116 11.11 14.26 15.49
C GLY A 116 11.95 14.31 14.21
N PHE A 117 12.77 15.37 14.10
CA PHE A 117 13.81 15.57 13.08
C PHE A 117 13.38 15.36 11.62
N TRP A 118 12.16 15.81 11.25
CA TRP A 118 11.58 15.62 9.92
C TRP A 118 12.43 16.19 8.77
N PHE A 119 13.04 17.35 8.96
CA PHE A 119 13.93 17.95 7.96
C PHE A 119 15.14 17.07 7.67
N PHE A 120 15.79 16.54 8.71
CA PHE A 120 16.95 15.65 8.54
C PHE A 120 16.55 14.31 7.90
N LYS A 121 15.38 13.77 8.23
CA LYS A 121 14.84 12.57 7.55
C LYS A 121 14.67 12.79 6.05
N PHE A 122 14.12 13.95 5.66
CA PHE A 122 14.00 14.31 4.26
C PHE A 122 15.37 14.41 3.58
N LEU A 123 16.36 15.04 4.22
CA LEU A 123 17.72 15.08 3.69
C LEU A 123 18.35 13.70 3.54
N VAL A 124 18.12 12.78 4.48
CA VAL A 124 18.57 11.38 4.37
C VAL A 124 17.93 10.70 3.16
N LEU A 125 16.62 10.87 2.96
CA LEU A 125 15.92 10.32 1.79
C LEU A 125 16.51 10.87 0.47
N VAL A 126 16.74 12.18 0.39
CA VAL A 126 17.37 12.81 -0.79
C VAL A 126 18.80 12.30 -1.00
N GLY A 127 19.60 12.19 0.07
CA GLY A 127 20.97 11.68 0.00
C GLY A 127 21.05 10.24 -0.49
N ILE A 128 20.20 9.34 0.05
CA ILE A 128 20.10 7.95 -0.43
C ILE A 128 19.65 7.93 -1.89
N THR A 129 18.70 8.79 -2.26
CA THR A 129 18.21 8.90 -3.65
C THR A 129 19.33 9.26 -4.60
N VAL A 130 20.07 10.34 -4.32
CA VAL A 130 21.23 10.75 -5.13
C VAL A 130 22.25 9.61 -5.22
N GLY A 131 22.59 8.97 -4.10
CA GLY A 131 23.50 7.82 -4.07
C GLY A 131 23.02 6.64 -4.92
N ALA A 132 21.72 6.35 -4.93
CA ALA A 132 21.13 5.29 -5.74
C ALA A 132 21.25 5.57 -7.26
N PHE A 133 21.25 6.83 -7.67
CA PHE A 133 21.44 7.21 -9.07
C PHE A 133 22.86 7.00 -9.59
N TYR A 134 23.87 7.02 -8.71
CA TYR A 134 25.27 6.75 -9.07
C TYR A 134 25.61 5.26 -9.21
N ILE A 135 24.66 4.35 -8.90
CA ILE A 135 24.88 2.91 -9.06
C ILE A 135 24.96 2.57 -10.56
N PRO A 136 26.08 2.02 -11.06
CA PRO A 136 26.23 1.70 -12.47
C PRO A 136 25.31 0.57 -12.90
N ASP A 137 24.91 0.59 -14.18
CA ASP A 137 24.11 -0.48 -14.77
C ASP A 137 24.88 -1.80 -14.80
N GLY A 138 24.19 -2.89 -14.44
CA GLY A 138 24.75 -4.23 -14.35
C GLY A 138 23.77 -5.19 -13.69
N ALA A 139 24.27 -6.07 -12.82
CA ALA A 139 23.44 -7.04 -12.09
C ALA A 139 22.42 -6.41 -11.12
N PHE A 140 22.57 -5.11 -10.80
CA PHE A 140 21.72 -4.41 -9.82
C PHE A 140 20.22 -4.53 -10.14
N THR A 141 19.79 -4.18 -11.35
CA THR A 141 18.37 -4.21 -11.73
C THR A 141 17.78 -5.61 -11.66
N SER A 142 18.52 -6.63 -12.13
CA SER A 142 18.03 -8.01 -12.08
C SER A 142 17.96 -8.56 -10.66
N VAL A 143 18.93 -8.25 -9.79
CA VAL A 143 18.89 -8.68 -8.38
C VAL A 143 17.75 -7.96 -7.66
N TRP A 144 17.63 -6.66 -7.86
CA TRP A 144 16.61 -5.84 -7.22
C TRP A 144 15.19 -6.19 -7.68
N PHE A 145 15.01 -6.63 -8.94
CA PHE A 145 13.78 -7.23 -9.43
C PHE A 145 13.31 -8.40 -8.56
N TYR A 146 14.19 -9.36 -8.22
CA TYR A 146 13.81 -10.49 -7.39
C TYR A 146 13.44 -10.09 -5.96
N PHE A 147 14.19 -9.16 -5.36
CA PHE A 147 13.82 -8.57 -4.07
C PHE A 147 12.45 -7.87 -4.15
N GLY A 148 12.18 -7.15 -5.24
CA GLY A 148 10.90 -6.54 -5.54
C GLY A 148 9.75 -7.54 -5.61
N VAL A 149 9.92 -8.65 -6.35
CA VAL A 149 8.92 -9.72 -6.48
C VAL A 149 8.60 -10.35 -5.11
N VAL A 150 9.63 -10.71 -4.34
CA VAL A 150 9.45 -11.32 -3.01
C VAL A 150 8.79 -10.32 -2.05
N GLY A 151 9.24 -9.06 -2.03
CA GLY A 151 8.66 -8.02 -1.20
C GLY A 151 7.19 -7.72 -1.56
N SER A 152 6.89 -7.71 -2.86
CA SER A 152 5.53 -7.49 -3.36
C SER A 152 4.58 -8.63 -2.97
N PHE A 153 5.05 -9.88 -3.05
CA PHE A 153 4.28 -11.04 -2.60
C PHE A 153 3.93 -10.93 -1.11
N LEU A 154 4.91 -10.62 -0.26
CA LEU A 154 4.68 -10.40 1.18
C LEU A 154 3.72 -9.22 1.43
N PHE A 155 3.86 -8.13 0.67
CA PHE A 155 2.98 -6.99 0.78
C PHE A 155 1.53 -7.30 0.39
N ILE A 156 1.31 -8.09 -0.67
CA ILE A 156 -0.03 -8.53 -1.08
C ILE A 156 -0.70 -9.34 0.03
N LEU A 157 0.03 -10.22 0.72
CA LEU A 157 -0.50 -10.98 1.86
C LEU A 157 -0.91 -10.05 3.02
N ILE A 158 -0.04 -9.11 3.39
CA ILE A 158 -0.34 -8.13 4.45
C ILE A 158 -1.54 -7.27 4.03
N GLN A 159 -1.57 -6.81 2.78
CA GLN A 159 -2.66 -6.00 2.23
C GLN A 159 -3.99 -6.77 2.26
N LEU A 160 -3.99 -8.07 1.95
CA LEU A 160 -5.18 -8.90 2.03
C LEU A 160 -5.71 -9.00 3.47
N VAL A 161 -4.83 -9.22 4.45
CA VAL A 161 -5.21 -9.24 5.88
C VAL A 161 -5.80 -7.91 6.32
N LEU A 162 -5.16 -6.79 5.95
CA LEU A 162 -5.67 -5.44 6.24
C LEU A 162 -7.00 -5.15 5.55
N LEU A 163 -7.22 -5.69 4.35
CA LEU A 163 -8.47 -5.56 3.62
C LEU A 163 -9.61 -6.34 4.30
N ILE A 164 -9.32 -7.56 4.78
CA ILE A 164 -10.29 -8.38 5.53
C ILE A 164 -10.68 -7.68 6.83
N ASP A 165 -9.69 -7.19 7.60
CA ASP A 165 -9.94 -6.45 8.84
C ASP A 165 -10.79 -5.21 8.57
N PHE A 166 -10.41 -4.41 7.56
CA PHE A 166 -11.20 -3.27 7.12
C PHE A 166 -12.65 -3.64 6.76
N ALA A 167 -12.86 -4.77 6.07
CA ALA A 167 -14.18 -5.24 5.69
C ALA A 167 -15.03 -5.58 6.93
N HIS A 168 -14.44 -6.26 7.91
CA HIS A 168 -15.11 -6.57 9.17
C HIS A 168 -15.43 -5.31 9.97
N SER A 169 -14.47 -4.41 10.14
CA SER A 169 -14.67 -3.14 10.87
C SER A 169 -15.73 -2.27 10.21
N TRP A 170 -15.75 -2.23 8.87
CA TRP A 170 -16.78 -1.53 8.11
C TRP A 170 -18.15 -2.15 8.37
N SER A 171 -18.27 -3.47 8.20
CA SER A 171 -19.52 -4.20 8.46
C SER A 171 -20.03 -3.94 9.88
N GLN A 172 -19.18 -4.12 10.90
CA GLN A 172 -19.51 -3.87 12.31
C GLN A 172 -19.99 -2.44 12.56
N ARG A 173 -19.33 -1.44 11.97
CA ARG A 173 -19.70 -0.03 12.15
C ARG A 173 -21.07 0.27 11.57
N TRP A 174 -21.40 -0.31 10.41
CA TRP A 174 -22.70 -0.12 9.77
C TRP A 174 -23.80 -0.90 10.50
N LEU A 175 -23.53 -2.12 10.97
CA LEU A 175 -24.48 -2.86 11.81
C LEU A 175 -24.77 -2.12 13.13
N ARG A 176 -23.74 -1.64 13.84
CA ARG A 176 -23.94 -0.85 15.07
C ARG A 176 -24.81 0.39 14.84
N ASN A 177 -24.55 1.12 13.73
CA ASN A 177 -25.37 2.27 13.37
C ASN A 177 -26.81 1.88 12.97
N ALA A 178 -27.02 0.66 12.48
CA ALA A 178 -28.36 0.14 12.18
C ALA A 178 -29.15 -0.14 13.47
N ASP A 179 -28.47 -0.66 14.51
CA ASP A 179 -29.08 -0.96 15.80
C ASP A 179 -29.38 0.31 16.62
N GLU A 180 -28.52 1.33 16.53
CA GLU A 180 -28.67 2.61 17.24
C GLU A 180 -29.51 3.66 16.48
N GLY A 181 -29.74 3.47 15.18
CA GLY A 181 -30.34 4.46 14.28
C GLY A 181 -31.54 3.94 13.46
N SER A 182 -31.71 4.47 12.24
CA SER A 182 -32.76 3.98 11.32
C SER A 182 -32.36 2.63 10.73
N ALA A 183 -32.71 1.55 11.44
CA ALA A 183 -32.36 0.17 11.08
C ALA A 183 -32.55 -0.13 9.58
N ARG A 184 -33.71 0.22 9.01
CA ARG A 184 -34.03 -0.07 7.60
C ARG A 184 -33.07 0.58 6.60
N GLY A 185 -32.57 1.78 6.87
CA GLY A 185 -31.68 2.51 5.95
C GLY A 185 -30.28 1.89 5.87
N TRP A 186 -29.71 1.55 7.03
CA TRP A 186 -28.38 0.94 7.10
C TRP A 186 -28.37 -0.51 6.60
N TYR A 187 -29.42 -1.30 6.90
CA TYR A 187 -29.56 -2.64 6.31
C TYR A 187 -29.73 -2.57 4.78
N ALA A 188 -30.52 -1.62 4.27
CA ALA A 188 -30.64 -1.40 2.82
C ALA A 188 -29.29 -1.00 2.18
N ALA A 189 -28.52 -0.13 2.83
CA ALA A 189 -27.19 0.26 2.37
C ALA A 189 -26.21 -0.92 2.35
N LEU A 190 -26.18 -1.75 3.40
CA LEU A 190 -25.38 -2.98 3.46
C LEU A 190 -25.70 -3.92 2.30
N CYS A 191 -26.99 -4.17 2.06
CA CYS A 191 -27.44 -5.02 0.97
C CYS A 191 -27.08 -4.43 -0.40
N ALA A 192 -27.27 -3.12 -0.59
CA ALA A 192 -26.96 -2.45 -1.85
C ALA A 192 -25.46 -2.52 -2.19
N VAL A 193 -24.57 -2.21 -1.23
CA VAL A 193 -23.11 -2.29 -1.44
C VAL A 193 -22.67 -3.72 -1.74
N THR A 194 -23.21 -4.69 -1.00
CA THR A 194 -22.92 -6.12 -1.22
C THR A 194 -23.35 -6.57 -2.62
N PHE A 195 -24.54 -6.17 -3.07
CA PHE A 195 -25.03 -6.46 -4.41
C PHE A 195 -24.15 -5.83 -5.50
N ILE A 196 -23.76 -4.57 -5.32
CA ILE A 196 -22.86 -3.87 -6.26
C ILE A 196 -21.52 -4.59 -6.39
N PHE A 197 -20.92 -5.02 -5.29
CA PHE A 197 -19.63 -5.73 -5.32
C PHE A 197 -19.72 -7.09 -6.01
N TYR A 198 -20.78 -7.87 -5.78
CA TYR A 198 -20.97 -9.12 -6.51
C TYR A 198 -21.31 -8.89 -7.99
N ALA A 199 -22.15 -7.92 -8.32
CA ALA A 199 -22.46 -7.58 -9.71
C ALA A 199 -21.19 -7.15 -10.47
N ALA A 200 -20.36 -6.32 -9.84
CA ALA A 200 -19.06 -5.92 -10.38
C ALA A 200 -18.11 -7.12 -10.55
N SER A 201 -18.07 -8.02 -9.58
CA SER A 201 -17.23 -9.23 -9.64
C SER A 201 -17.66 -10.17 -10.77
N ILE A 202 -18.97 -10.40 -10.94
CA ILE A 202 -19.52 -11.22 -12.02
C ILE A 202 -19.23 -10.57 -13.38
N ALA A 203 -19.46 -9.27 -13.52
CA ALA A 203 -19.15 -8.53 -14.75
C ALA A 203 -17.65 -8.64 -15.10
N ALA A 204 -16.76 -8.46 -14.11
CA ALA A 204 -15.32 -8.59 -14.30
C ALA A 204 -14.92 -10.01 -14.73
N VAL A 205 -15.51 -11.06 -14.13
CA VAL A 205 -15.28 -12.46 -14.55
C VAL A 205 -15.73 -12.70 -15.99
N VAL A 206 -16.90 -12.20 -16.40
CA VAL A 206 -17.37 -12.31 -17.80
C VAL A 206 -16.39 -11.62 -18.75
N LEU A 207 -15.92 -10.42 -18.43
CA LEU A 207 -14.92 -9.72 -19.22
C LEU A 207 -13.59 -10.51 -19.29
N LEU A 208 -13.16 -11.14 -18.20
CA LEU A 208 -11.96 -11.98 -18.20
C LEU A 208 -12.11 -13.18 -19.14
N TYR A 209 -13.25 -13.87 -19.13
CA TYR A 209 -13.48 -14.95 -20.10
C TYR A 209 -13.50 -14.45 -21.54
N VAL A 210 -14.16 -13.32 -21.84
CA VAL A 210 -14.25 -12.78 -23.20
C VAL A 210 -12.87 -12.36 -23.75
N TYR A 211 -12.07 -11.64 -22.94
CA TYR A 211 -10.81 -11.07 -23.43
C TYR A 211 -9.61 -12.01 -23.31
N TYR A 212 -9.54 -12.84 -22.26
CA TYR A 212 -8.37 -13.68 -21.98
C TYR A 212 -8.56 -15.14 -22.36
N THR A 213 -9.75 -15.55 -22.81
CA THR A 213 -10.03 -16.94 -23.17
C THR A 213 -10.52 -17.08 -24.61
N LYS A 214 -9.60 -17.12 -25.57
CA LYS A 214 -9.93 -17.47 -26.96
C LYS A 214 -10.23 -18.98 -27.09
N PRO A 215 -11.04 -19.40 -28.08
CA PRO A 215 -11.42 -20.81 -28.28
C PRO A 215 -10.21 -21.70 -28.60
N GLU A 216 -9.19 -21.18 -29.28
CA GLU A 216 -7.99 -21.94 -29.66
C GLU A 216 -6.77 -21.42 -28.89
N GLY A 217 -6.22 -22.23 -27.98
CA GLY A 217 -4.83 -22.09 -27.52
C GLY A 217 -4.55 -21.49 -26.13
N CYS A 218 -5.53 -21.05 -25.33
CA CYS A 218 -5.26 -20.55 -23.96
C CYS A 218 -6.04 -21.33 -22.89
N THR A 219 -5.60 -22.57 -22.61
CA THR A 219 -6.16 -23.42 -21.55
C THR A 219 -5.78 -22.95 -20.15
N GLU A 220 -4.59 -22.37 -19.98
CA GLU A 220 -4.07 -21.90 -18.69
C GLU A 220 -4.89 -20.74 -18.14
N GLY A 221 -5.19 -19.72 -18.96
CA GLY A 221 -6.04 -18.60 -18.55
C GLY A 221 -7.45 -19.06 -18.13
N LYS A 222 -8.04 -20.00 -18.87
CA LYS A 222 -9.34 -20.60 -18.52
C LYS A 222 -9.28 -21.33 -17.17
N ALA A 223 -8.22 -22.09 -16.90
CA ALA A 223 -8.06 -22.82 -15.65
C ALA A 223 -7.93 -21.85 -14.45
N PHE A 224 -7.08 -20.82 -14.55
CA PHE A 224 -6.90 -19.85 -13.47
C PHE A 224 -8.17 -19.08 -13.12
N ILE A 225 -8.91 -18.61 -14.13
CA ILE A 225 -10.18 -17.90 -13.89
C ILE A 225 -11.19 -18.84 -13.23
N SER A 226 -11.31 -20.08 -13.72
CA SER A 226 -12.29 -21.05 -13.20
C SER A 226 -12.00 -21.46 -11.75
N ILE A 227 -10.74 -21.72 -11.41
CA ILE A 227 -10.32 -22.08 -10.05
C ILE A 227 -10.61 -20.94 -9.07
N ASN A 228 -10.23 -19.70 -9.41
CA ASN A 228 -10.47 -18.54 -8.56
C ASN A 228 -11.97 -18.28 -8.38
N LEU A 229 -12.78 -18.44 -9.43
CA LEU A 229 -14.24 -18.33 -9.33
C LEU A 229 -14.83 -19.36 -8.35
N ILE A 230 -14.41 -20.63 -8.46
CA ILE A 230 -14.88 -21.69 -7.55
C ILE A 230 -14.50 -21.37 -6.10
N LEU A 231 -13.26 -20.94 -5.85
CA LEU A 231 -12.81 -20.55 -4.51
C LEU A 231 -13.63 -19.37 -3.95
N CYS A 232 -13.91 -18.35 -4.76
CA CYS A 232 -14.76 -17.23 -4.35
C CYS A 232 -16.19 -17.66 -4.01
N LEU A 233 -16.77 -18.60 -4.76
CA LEU A 233 -18.09 -19.16 -4.45
C LEU A 233 -18.08 -19.94 -3.13
N ILE A 234 -17.05 -20.77 -2.89
CA ILE A 234 -16.89 -21.50 -1.63
C ILE A 234 -16.81 -20.53 -0.45
N VAL A 235 -15.95 -19.51 -0.52
CA VAL A 235 -15.81 -18.49 0.54
C VAL A 235 -17.13 -17.77 0.79
N SER A 236 -17.89 -17.45 -0.27
CA SER A 236 -19.20 -16.81 -0.16
C SER A 236 -20.21 -17.70 0.57
N VAL A 237 -20.29 -18.99 0.25
CA VAL A 237 -21.18 -19.96 0.92
C VAL A 237 -20.77 -20.15 2.38
N VAL A 238 -19.48 -20.32 2.64
CA VAL A 238 -18.91 -20.47 3.99
C VAL A 238 -19.24 -19.25 4.86
N SER A 239 -19.23 -18.03 4.30
CA SER A 239 -19.56 -16.81 5.06
C SER A 239 -21.01 -16.72 5.56
N ILE A 240 -21.94 -17.47 4.96
CA ILE A 240 -23.37 -17.48 5.32
C ILE A 240 -23.71 -18.65 6.24
N LEU A 241 -22.80 -19.62 6.42
CA LEU A 241 -23.10 -20.83 7.15
C LEU A 241 -23.41 -20.51 8.63
N PRO A 242 -24.55 -20.98 9.18
CA PRO A 242 -24.99 -20.59 10.52
C PRO A 242 -23.96 -20.99 11.60
N LYS A 243 -23.26 -22.12 11.41
CA LYS A 243 -22.18 -22.56 12.30
C LYS A 243 -21.01 -21.59 12.40
N ILE A 244 -20.74 -20.82 11.35
CA ILE A 244 -19.65 -19.83 11.32
C ILE A 244 -20.14 -18.50 11.91
N GLN A 245 -21.39 -18.13 11.66
CA GLN A 245 -22.01 -16.95 12.26
C GLN A 245 -22.21 -17.12 13.78
N GLU A 246 -22.46 -18.33 14.27
CA GLU A 246 -22.48 -18.66 15.70
C GLU A 246 -21.13 -18.40 16.38
N ALA A 247 -20.01 -18.70 15.69
CA ALA A 247 -18.65 -18.48 16.21
C ALA A 247 -18.15 -17.04 16.00
N GLN A 248 -18.63 -16.35 14.97
CA GLN A 248 -18.30 -14.97 14.62
C GLN A 248 -19.55 -14.23 14.11
N PRO A 249 -20.35 -13.60 15.00
CA PRO A 249 -21.63 -12.97 14.63
C PRO A 249 -21.49 -11.74 13.72
N HIS A 250 -20.28 -11.20 13.58
CA HIS A 250 -19.98 -10.10 12.67
C HIS A 250 -19.53 -10.57 11.28
N SER A 251 -19.53 -11.88 11.03
CA SER A 251 -19.29 -12.43 9.70
C SER A 251 -20.53 -12.21 8.83
N GLY A 252 -20.39 -11.40 7.79
CA GLY A 252 -21.48 -11.08 6.86
C GLY A 252 -21.12 -11.33 5.39
N LEU A 253 -22.06 -11.02 4.50
CA LEU A 253 -21.88 -11.16 3.06
C LEU A 253 -21.06 -10.02 2.43
N LEU A 254 -21.01 -8.85 3.09
CA LEU A 254 -20.27 -7.68 2.64
C LEU A 254 -18.76 -7.97 2.53
N GLN A 255 -18.18 -8.60 3.57
CA GLN A 255 -16.78 -8.99 3.56
C GLN A 255 -16.46 -9.98 2.43
N ALA A 256 -17.29 -11.01 2.23
CA ALA A 256 -17.07 -12.01 1.19
C ALA A 256 -17.17 -11.41 -0.22
N SER A 257 -18.09 -10.46 -0.44
CA SER A 257 -18.20 -9.77 -1.73
C SER A 257 -17.00 -8.86 -2.02
N LEU A 258 -16.47 -8.15 -1.02
CA LEU A 258 -15.27 -7.33 -1.18
C LEU A 258 -14.02 -8.18 -1.46
N ILE A 259 -13.84 -9.29 -0.73
CA ILE A 259 -12.71 -10.21 -0.96
C ILE A 259 -12.83 -10.88 -2.33
N THR A 260 -14.04 -11.26 -2.75
CA THR A 260 -14.28 -11.79 -4.10
C THR A 260 -13.85 -10.78 -5.16
N LEU A 261 -14.25 -9.51 -5.03
CA LEU A 261 -13.87 -8.45 -5.96
C LEU A 261 -12.34 -8.27 -6.03
N TYR A 262 -11.66 -8.29 -4.87
CA TYR A 262 -10.20 -8.21 -4.80
C TYR A 262 -9.51 -9.41 -5.45
N THR A 263 -9.99 -10.63 -5.22
CA THR A 263 -9.44 -11.84 -5.86
C THR A 263 -9.57 -11.79 -7.38
N ILE A 264 -10.70 -11.29 -7.89
CA ILE A 264 -10.89 -11.09 -9.34
C ILE A 264 -9.93 -10.02 -9.88
N TYR A 265 -9.70 -8.93 -9.14
CA TYR A 265 -8.71 -7.92 -9.50
C TYR A 265 -7.29 -8.47 -9.58
N VAL A 266 -6.85 -9.24 -8.57
CA VAL A 266 -5.52 -9.88 -8.58
C VAL A 266 -5.41 -10.89 -9.72
N THR A 267 -6.48 -11.64 -10.01
CA THR A 267 -6.54 -12.57 -11.14
C THR A 267 -6.37 -11.84 -12.48
N TRP A 268 -7.06 -10.71 -12.66
CA TRP A 268 -6.89 -9.87 -13.84
C TRP A 268 -5.46 -9.33 -13.96
N SER A 269 -4.89 -8.81 -12.87
CA SER A 269 -3.53 -8.28 -12.85
C SER A 269 -2.49 -9.34 -13.23
N ALA A 270 -2.65 -10.59 -12.77
CA ALA A 270 -1.79 -11.70 -13.16
C ALA A 270 -1.91 -12.04 -14.64
N LEU A 271 -3.14 -12.13 -15.17
CA LEU A 271 -3.39 -12.48 -16.58
C LEU A 271 -2.92 -11.39 -17.55
N ALA A 272 -2.97 -10.12 -17.16
CA ALA A 272 -2.49 -9.00 -17.97
C ALA A 272 -0.97 -9.03 -18.23
N ASN A 273 -0.22 -9.76 -17.40
CA ASN A 273 1.23 -9.91 -17.48
C ASN A 273 1.68 -11.22 -18.15
N VAL A 274 0.76 -12.07 -18.63
CA VAL A 274 1.11 -13.27 -19.41
C VAL A 274 1.59 -12.84 -20.79
N PRO A 275 2.82 -13.20 -21.20
CA PRO A 275 3.31 -12.89 -22.54
C PRO A 275 2.54 -13.71 -23.59
N SER A 276 1.64 -13.06 -24.32
CA SER A 276 0.97 -13.70 -25.47
C SER A 276 1.90 -13.72 -26.68
N LYS A 277 2.00 -14.88 -27.37
CA LYS A 277 2.66 -14.96 -28.69
C LYS A 277 2.00 -13.99 -29.67
N PRO A 278 2.74 -13.42 -30.64
CA PRO A 278 2.28 -12.32 -31.46
C PRO A 278 1.43 -12.84 -32.62
N ASP A 279 0.21 -13.28 -32.33
CA ASP A 279 -0.82 -13.42 -33.35
C ASP A 279 -2.01 -12.55 -32.97
N THR A 280 -1.95 -11.33 -33.49
CA THR A 280 -3.10 -10.50 -33.86
C THR A 280 -4.20 -10.35 -32.81
N SER A 281 -3.93 -9.55 -31.78
CA SER A 281 -4.92 -8.62 -31.24
C SER A 281 -4.24 -7.70 -30.22
N LEU A 282 -4.11 -6.42 -30.59
CA LEU A 282 -4.39 -5.22 -29.79
C LEU A 282 -3.44 -4.06 -30.16
N ALA A 283 -3.66 -3.49 -31.36
CA ALA A 283 -3.34 -2.09 -31.63
C ALA A 283 -4.20 -1.10 -30.78
N LEU A 284 -5.15 -1.62 -29.99
CA LEU A 284 -5.82 -0.92 -28.88
C LEU A 284 -5.11 -1.10 -27.53
N GLY A 285 -4.10 -1.97 -27.48
CA GLY A 285 -3.30 -2.27 -26.29
C GLY A 285 -2.33 -1.17 -25.92
N GLU A 286 -1.87 -0.36 -26.87
CA GLU A 286 -1.01 0.80 -26.55
C GLU A 286 -1.81 1.93 -25.89
N GLY A 287 -3.06 2.15 -26.32
CA GLY A 287 -3.95 3.16 -25.75
C GLY A 287 -4.50 2.82 -24.36
N TRP A 288 -4.54 1.54 -23.98
CA TRP A 288 -4.93 1.08 -22.64
C TRP A 288 -3.75 0.70 -21.74
N ARG A 289 -2.58 0.30 -22.27
CA ARG A 289 -1.37 0.11 -21.45
C ARG A 289 -0.86 1.44 -20.90
N GLY A 290 -0.98 2.52 -21.67
CA GLY A 290 -0.76 3.91 -21.22
C GLY A 290 -1.93 4.56 -20.46
N ARG A 291 -3.08 3.88 -20.31
CA ARG A 291 -4.27 4.39 -19.57
C ARG A 291 -4.59 3.55 -18.32
N SER A 292 -4.11 2.31 -18.27
CA SER A 292 -4.05 1.47 -17.08
C SER A 292 -3.04 2.03 -16.06
N THR A 293 -1.98 2.71 -16.52
CA THR A 293 -1.13 3.55 -15.67
C THR A 293 -1.92 4.66 -14.96
N HIS A 294 -3.07 5.10 -15.51
CA HIS A 294 -3.94 6.10 -14.90
C HIS A 294 -5.04 5.48 -14.01
N TRP A 295 -5.59 4.30 -14.33
CA TRP A 295 -6.68 3.69 -13.53
C TRP A 295 -6.24 2.57 -12.58
N GLY A 296 -5.27 1.73 -12.95
CA GLY A 296 -4.64 0.76 -12.04
C GLY A 296 -3.72 1.44 -11.04
N GLY A 297 -3.10 2.55 -11.45
CA GLY A 297 -2.41 3.49 -10.57
C GLY A 297 -3.37 4.22 -9.63
N CYS A 298 -4.55 4.67 -10.06
CA CYS A 298 -5.46 5.40 -9.16
C CYS A 298 -6.37 4.51 -8.30
N LEU A 299 -6.71 3.29 -8.72
CA LEU A 299 -7.46 2.33 -7.89
C LEU A 299 -6.55 1.52 -6.95
N GLY A 300 -5.27 1.36 -7.32
CA GLY A 300 -4.22 0.76 -6.49
C GLY A 300 -3.43 1.76 -5.64
N ALA A 301 -3.41 3.05 -6.01
CA ALA A 301 -2.75 4.12 -5.27
C ALA A 301 -3.74 5.17 -4.73
N ASP A 302 -4.77 4.69 -4.02
CA ASP A 302 -5.26 5.43 -2.87
C ASP A 302 -4.97 4.69 -1.54
N PRO A 303 -3.71 4.72 -1.05
CA PRO A 303 -3.44 4.41 0.35
C PRO A 303 -3.93 5.53 1.26
N SER A 304 -4.30 6.71 0.73
CA SER A 304 -4.65 7.87 1.54
C SER A 304 -6.03 7.70 2.17
N ALA A 305 -7.03 7.17 1.48
CA ALA A 305 -8.35 6.92 2.07
C ALA A 305 -8.37 5.75 3.08
N ARG A 306 -7.49 4.75 2.93
CA ARG A 306 -7.40 3.62 3.89
C ARG A 306 -6.47 3.92 5.08
N SER A 307 -5.46 4.77 4.91
CA SER A 307 -4.57 5.20 6.00
C SER A 307 -5.15 6.35 6.84
N LEU A 308 -6.08 7.15 6.32
CA LEU A 308 -6.61 8.33 7.03
C LEU A 308 -7.79 8.05 7.99
N ARG A 309 -8.25 6.80 8.12
CA ARG A 309 -9.32 6.46 9.09
C ARG A 309 -9.10 5.20 9.94
N SER A 310 -7.91 4.60 9.88
CA SER A 310 -7.55 3.42 10.71
C SER A 310 -6.81 3.81 12.01
N SER A 311 -6.72 5.10 12.33
CA SER A 311 -5.93 5.60 13.47
C SER A 311 -6.54 5.32 14.85
N ASP A 312 -7.80 4.86 14.93
CA ASP A 312 -8.49 4.53 16.19
C ASP A 312 -9.35 3.25 16.04
N HIS A 313 -8.75 2.13 15.62
CA HIS A 313 -9.42 0.83 15.68
C HIS A 313 -8.69 -0.14 16.64
N PRO A 314 -9.38 -0.69 17.67
CA PRO A 314 -8.75 -1.49 18.73
C PRO A 314 -8.11 -2.80 18.26
N GLN A 315 -8.38 -3.28 17.04
CA GLN A 315 -7.84 -4.54 16.52
C GLN A 315 -6.57 -4.38 15.65
N VAL A 316 -6.30 -3.19 15.12
CA VAL A 316 -5.03 -2.89 14.43
C VAL A 316 -3.88 -2.85 15.44
N ASN A 317 -4.15 -2.43 16.68
CA ASN A 317 -3.24 -2.57 17.82
C ASN A 317 -3.05 -4.05 18.22
N LYS A 318 -4.08 -4.88 18.06
CA LYS A 318 -4.03 -6.32 18.37
C LYS A 318 -3.18 -7.10 17.37
N LEU A 319 -3.20 -6.71 16.08
CA LEU A 319 -2.28 -7.25 15.06
C LEU A 319 -0.85 -6.67 15.18
N MET A 320 -0.70 -5.50 15.81
CA MET A 320 0.59 -4.83 16.09
C MET A 320 1.26 -5.27 17.42
N LEU A 321 0.81 -6.39 18.02
CA LEU A 321 1.31 -6.97 19.28
C LEU A 321 1.29 -5.99 20.47
N THR A 322 0.12 -5.51 20.86
CA THR A 322 -0.10 -4.98 22.22
C THR A 322 -1.25 -5.72 22.91
N GLU A 323 -0.95 -6.87 23.51
CA GLU A 323 -1.66 -7.40 24.68
C GLU A 323 -0.65 -8.20 25.53
N GLU A 324 -0.19 -7.61 26.62
CA GLU A 324 -0.08 -8.34 27.88
C GLU A 324 -0.71 -7.50 28.99
N SER A 325 -1.50 -8.19 29.82
CA SER A 325 -2.44 -7.67 30.79
C SER A 325 -1.75 -6.97 31.97
N GLY A 326 -2.38 -5.91 32.47
CA GLY A 326 -2.08 -5.31 33.77
C GLY A 326 -3.36 -4.71 34.36
N ALA A 327 -4.10 -5.52 35.10
CA ALA A 327 -5.27 -5.10 35.88
C ALA A 327 -4.87 -4.07 36.95
N GLY A 328 -5.70 -3.04 37.14
CA GLY A 328 -5.50 -2.07 38.22
C GLY A 328 -6.49 -0.90 38.20
N THR A 329 -7.71 -1.17 38.69
CA THR A 329 -8.59 -0.28 39.50
C THR A 329 -8.94 1.13 39.01
N GLY A 330 -10.25 1.37 38.87
CA GLY A 330 -10.82 2.62 38.38
C GLY A 330 -10.81 3.80 39.36
N ALA A 331 -11.09 4.98 38.78
CA ALA A 331 -11.69 6.13 39.44
C ALA A 331 -12.39 6.98 38.37
N GLY A 332 -13.62 7.40 38.66
CA GLY A 332 -14.57 7.96 37.70
C GLY A 332 -14.23 9.36 37.18
N ALA A 333 -14.65 9.63 35.95
CA ALA A 333 -14.65 10.97 35.35
C ALA A 333 -15.99 11.67 35.65
N GLY A 334 -15.96 12.67 36.53
CA GLY A 334 -16.99 13.71 36.62
C GLY A 334 -16.72 14.83 35.60
N PRO A 335 -17.74 15.60 35.18
CA PRO A 335 -17.60 16.62 34.15
C PRO A 335 -17.23 18.00 34.74
N GLY A 336 -16.31 18.71 34.10
CA GLY A 336 -16.11 20.15 34.30
C GLY A 336 -14.67 20.56 34.64
N GLY A 337 -13.99 21.21 33.71
CA GLY A 337 -12.69 21.85 33.92
C GLY A 337 -12.28 22.62 32.66
N ALA A 338 -12.20 23.93 32.79
CA ALA A 338 -12.19 24.95 31.74
C ALA A 338 -10.98 24.94 30.80
N GLU A 339 -11.20 25.48 29.59
CA GLU A 339 -10.17 25.88 28.64
C GLU A 339 -9.21 26.92 29.25
N GLU A 340 -7.92 26.63 29.21
CA GLU A 340 -6.86 27.65 29.23
C GLU A 340 -6.02 27.54 27.96
N GLY A 341 -5.72 28.71 27.37
CA GLY A 341 -5.13 28.90 26.05
C GLY A 341 -3.69 28.40 25.89
N GLY A 342 -3.50 27.09 25.91
CA GLY A 342 -2.28 26.43 25.47
C GLY A 342 -2.24 26.32 23.94
N VAL A 343 -1.08 26.62 23.35
CA VAL A 343 -0.77 26.33 21.94
C VAL A 343 -1.22 24.90 21.64
N ARG A 344 -2.13 24.72 20.68
CA ARG A 344 -2.64 23.41 20.22
C ARG A 344 -1.48 22.60 19.63
N ARG A 345 -0.72 21.92 20.50
CA ARG A 345 0.42 21.07 20.15
C ARG A 345 -0.01 19.61 20.15
N ALA A 346 0.70 18.81 19.35
CA ALA A 346 0.61 17.37 19.44
C ALA A 346 1.09 16.91 20.82
N TYR A 347 0.33 16.05 21.48
CA TYR A 347 0.67 15.49 22.79
C TYR A 347 1.25 14.08 22.64
N ASP A 348 2.26 13.76 23.45
CA ASP A 348 2.92 12.46 23.45
C ASP A 348 2.08 11.42 24.23
N ASN A 349 1.51 10.49 23.48
CA ASN A 349 0.65 9.42 23.98
C ASN A 349 1.37 8.07 24.13
N GLU A 350 2.72 8.05 24.08
CA GLU A 350 3.52 6.81 24.08
C GLU A 350 4.53 6.74 25.24
N GLN A 351 4.32 7.54 26.30
CA GLN A 351 5.23 7.65 27.44
C GLN A 351 5.35 6.35 28.26
N ASP A 352 4.24 5.64 28.45
CA ASP A 352 4.18 4.40 29.25
C ASP A 352 4.26 3.13 28.38
N GLY A 353 4.19 3.29 27.05
CA GLY A 353 4.29 2.21 26.07
C GLY A 353 4.00 2.71 24.66
N VAL A 354 4.67 2.15 23.65
CA VAL A 354 4.41 2.49 22.24
C VAL A 354 3.02 2.03 21.81
N SER A 355 2.31 2.86 21.02
CA SER A 355 0.96 2.55 20.55
C SER A 355 0.94 1.50 19.44
N TYR A 356 2.08 1.28 18.79
CA TYR A 356 2.27 0.32 17.69
C TYR A 356 3.74 -0.09 17.63
N ASN A 357 4.01 -1.25 17.04
CA ASN A 357 5.37 -1.70 16.81
C ASN A 357 6.02 -0.87 15.67
N TYR A 358 6.97 -0.01 16.03
CA TYR A 358 7.66 0.87 15.08
C TYR A 358 8.44 0.11 14.00
N THR A 359 9.09 -1.01 14.36
CA THR A 359 9.82 -1.85 13.40
C THR A 359 8.88 -2.43 12.36
N PHE A 360 7.76 -3.01 12.81
CA PHE A 360 6.79 -3.62 11.91
C PHE A 360 6.15 -2.58 10.98
N PHE A 361 5.85 -1.39 11.50
CA PHE A 361 5.35 -0.28 10.68
C PHE A 361 6.29 0.10 9.53
N HIS A 362 7.59 0.26 9.83
CA HIS A 362 8.59 0.57 8.79
C HIS A 362 8.82 -0.59 7.83
N LEU A 363 8.73 -1.83 8.32
CA LEU A 363 8.80 -3.01 7.46
C LEU A 363 7.62 -3.06 6.48
N CYS A 364 6.40 -2.73 6.91
CA CYS A 364 5.24 -2.59 6.02
C CYS A 364 5.46 -1.51 4.96
N LEU A 365 6.04 -0.36 5.32
CA LEU A 365 6.34 0.71 4.36
C LEU A 365 7.46 0.34 3.37
N LEU A 366 8.47 -0.41 3.82
CA LEU A 366 9.49 -0.99 2.93
C LEU A 366 8.85 -1.94 1.91
N LEU A 367 8.00 -2.86 2.37
CA LEU A 367 7.30 -3.80 1.49
C LEU A 367 6.35 -3.07 0.53
N ALA A 368 5.69 -2.01 0.98
CA ALA A 368 4.88 -1.14 0.14
C ALA A 368 5.71 -0.46 -0.95
N ALA A 369 6.91 0.05 -0.62
CA ALA A 369 7.80 0.67 -1.59
C ALA A 369 8.24 -0.33 -2.69
N LEU A 370 8.55 -1.56 -2.31
CA LEU A 370 8.87 -2.63 -3.26
C LEU A 370 7.68 -2.99 -4.15
N TYR A 371 6.47 -3.08 -3.58
CA TYR A 371 5.24 -3.32 -4.36
C TYR A 371 4.94 -2.21 -5.36
N ILE A 372 5.07 -0.95 -4.96
CA ILE A 372 4.84 0.21 -5.82
C ILE A 372 5.85 0.21 -6.98
N MET A 373 7.13 -0.06 -6.69
CA MET A 373 8.17 -0.17 -7.70
C MET A 373 7.81 -1.22 -8.76
N MET A 374 7.44 -2.44 -8.35
CA MET A 374 7.07 -3.52 -9.28
C MET A 374 5.80 -3.21 -10.08
N THR A 375 4.83 -2.53 -9.46
CA THR A 375 3.59 -2.14 -10.13
C THR A 375 3.84 -1.06 -11.18
N LEU A 376 4.67 -0.07 -10.87
CA LEU A 376 5.02 1.02 -11.79
C LEU A 376 5.86 0.53 -12.98
N THR A 377 6.65 -0.53 -12.80
CA THR A 377 7.44 -1.15 -13.87
C THR A 377 6.70 -2.27 -14.61
N ASN A 378 5.39 -2.42 -14.38
CA ASN A 378 4.55 -3.48 -14.97
C ASN A 378 5.13 -4.89 -14.80
N TRP A 379 5.84 -5.14 -13.68
CA TRP A 379 6.49 -6.43 -13.43
C TRP A 379 7.45 -6.87 -14.56
N TYR A 380 7.92 -5.91 -15.35
CA TYR A 380 8.80 -6.15 -16.48
C TYR A 380 10.23 -6.41 -15.97
N ARG A 381 10.87 -7.42 -16.54
CA ARG A 381 12.23 -7.83 -16.21
C ARG A 381 13.25 -7.19 -17.12
#